data_AF-A0A077JNM4-F1
#
_entry.id   AF-A0A077JNM4-F1
#
_cell.length_a   1.000
_cell.length_b   1.000
_cell.length_c   1.000
_cell.angle_alpha   90.00
_cell.angle_beta   90.00
_cell.angle_gamma   90.00
#
_symmetry.space_group_name_H-M   'P 1'
#
loop_
_entity.id
_entity.type
_entity.pdbx_description
1 polymer ?
#
loop_
_entity_poly.entity_id
_entity_poly.type
_entity_poly.pdbx_seq_one_letter_code
_entity_poly.pdbx_strand_id
1 'polypeptide(L)' 'QIWTMWKLPLFGCTDSAQVLKEVEECKKEYPNAFIRIIGFDNTRQVQCISFIACKPLW' A
#
# COMPACT_ATOMS: atom_id res chain seq x y z
N GLN A 1 -6.88 9.30 10.36
CA GLN A 1 -7.24 9.59 8.95
C GLN A 1 -7.41 8.26 8.22
N ILE A 2 -8.59 8.01 7.63
CA ILE A 2 -8.97 6.72 7.03
C ILE A 2 -8.86 6.80 5.51
N TRP A 3 -8.23 5.80 4.90
CA TRP A 3 -8.12 5.62 3.45
C TRP A 3 -8.77 4.27 3.10
N THR A 4 -9.25 4.12 1.86
CA THR A 4 -9.77 2.83 1.39
C THR A 4 -8.63 1.82 1.27
N MET A 5 -8.87 0.59 1.72
CA MET A 5 -7.90 -0.50 1.60
C MET A 5 -7.90 -1.05 0.17
N TRP A 6 -6.71 -1.21 -0.41
CA TRP A 6 -6.54 -1.97 -1.64
C TRP A 6 -6.43 -3.45 -1.30
N LYS A 7 -7.41 -4.26 -1.75
CA LYS A 7 -7.50 -5.70 -1.46
C LYS A 7 -7.36 -5.98 0.06
N LEU A 8 -6.46 -6.88 0.44
CA LEU A 8 -6.16 -7.30 1.82
C LEU A 8 -4.66 -7.17 2.09
N PRO A 9 -4.22 -7.17 3.38
CA PRO A 9 -2.80 -7.21 3.70
C PRO A 9 -2.11 -8.43 3.09
N LEU A 10 -0.91 -8.22 2.53
CA LEU A 10 -0.08 -9.27 1.94
C LEU A 10 0.62 -10.10 3.03
N PHE A 11 -0.14 -10.91 3.76
CA PHE A 11 0.40 -11.78 4.81
C PHE A 11 1.41 -12.78 4.25
N GLY A 12 2.56 -12.93 4.93
CA GLY A 12 3.62 -13.86 4.50
C GLY A 12 4.39 -13.44 3.25
N CYS A 13 4.13 -12.25 2.70
CA CYS A 13 4.89 -11.74 1.56
C CYS A 13 6.31 -11.38 1.99
N THR A 14 7.29 -12.01 1.34
CA THR A 14 8.73 -11.75 1.55
C THR A 14 9.41 -11.18 0.31
N ASP A 15 8.66 -10.95 -0.77
CA ASP A 15 9.16 -10.44 -2.04
C ASP A 15 8.59 -9.05 -2.32
N SER A 16 9.48 -8.05 -2.33
CA SER A 16 9.14 -6.66 -2.63
C SER A 16 8.49 -6.47 -4.01
N ALA A 17 8.80 -7.32 -4.99
CA ALA A 17 8.21 -7.20 -6.33
C ALA A 17 6.69 -7.43 -6.32
N GLN A 18 6.18 -8.27 -5.42
CA GLN A 18 4.74 -8.49 -5.27
C GLN A 18 4.03 -7.24 -4.74
N VAL A 19 4.65 -6.54 -3.78
CA VAL A 19 4.13 -5.26 -3.26
C VAL A 19 4.08 -4.22 -4.37
N LEU A 20 5.16 -4.10 -5.16
CA LEU A 20 5.23 -3.15 -6.27
C LEU A 20 4.20 -3.46 -7.36
N LYS A 21 3.97 -4.74 -7.66
CA LYS A 21 2.93 -5.16 -8.62
C LYS A 21 1.54 -4.67 -8.19
N GLU A 22 1.20 -4.82 -6.92
CA GLU A 22 -0.10 -4.36 -6.38
C GLU A 22 -0.23 -2.83 -6.42
N VAL A 23 0.86 -2.09 -6.22
CA VAL A 23 0.87 -0.63 -6.36
C VAL A 23 0.60 -0.22 -7.81
N GLU A 24 1.23 -0.88 -8.79
CA GLU A 24 0.99 -0.61 -10.20
C GLU A 24 -0.44 -0.98 -10.64
N GLU A 25 -1.00 -2.09 -10.13
CA GLU A 25 -2.41 -2.45 -10.37
C GLU A 25 -3.35 -1.40 -9.79
N CYS A 26 -3.13 -0.95 -8.55
CA CYS A 26 -3.92 0.08 -7.89
C CYS A 26 -3.83 1.43 -8.63
N LYS A 27 -2.64 1.80 -9.09
CA LYS A 27 -2.40 3.02 -9.87
C LYS A 27 -3.10 2.98 -11.23
N LYS A 28 -3.13 1.82 -11.88
CA LYS A 28 -3.82 1.63 -13.16
C LYS A 28 -5.34 1.77 -13.00
N GLU A 29 -5.90 1.21 -11.95
CA GLU A 29 -7.34 1.29 -11.64
C GLU A 29 -7.74 2.69 -11.18
N TYR A 30 -6.89 3.34 -10.37
CA TYR A 30 -7.14 4.65 -9.76
C TYR A 30 -6.02 5.65 -10.08
N PRO A 31 -5.90 6.12 -11.33
CA PRO A 31 -4.77 6.98 -11.77
C PRO A 31 -4.72 8.35 -11.09
N ASN A 32 -5.85 8.81 -10.54
CA ASN A 32 -5.98 10.11 -9.89
C ASN A 32 -5.95 10.03 -8.36
N ALA A 33 -5.63 8.87 -7.78
CA ALA A 33 -5.57 8.68 -6.33
C ALA A 33 -4.15 8.83 -5.78
N PHE A 34 -4.05 9.28 -4.53
CA PHE A 34 -2.85 9.05 -3.74
C PHE A 34 -2.80 7.58 -3.32
N ILE A 35 -1.61 6.98 -3.42
CA ILE A 35 -1.38 5.59 -2.99
C ILE A 35 -0.30 5.61 -1.93
N ARG A 36 -0.57 4.99 -0.79
CA ARG A 36 0.38 4.84 0.31
C ARG A 36 0.63 3.37 0.61
N ILE A 37 1.85 3.04 0.98
CA ILE A 37 2.22 1.72 1.49
C ILE A 37 2.32 1.84 3.01
N ILE A 38 1.72 0.87 3.70
CA ILE A 38 1.78 0.75 5.15
C ILE A 38 2.25 -0.65 5.54
N GLY A 39 3.01 -0.76 6.61
CA GLY A 39 3.48 -2.03 7.16
C GLY A 39 3.11 -2.14 8.63
N PHE A 40 2.62 -3.31 9.02
CA PHE A 40 2.12 -3.60 10.35
C PHE A 40 3.06 -4.53 11.09
N ASP A 41 3.29 -4.25 12.37
CA ASP A 41 3.83 -5.20 13.34
C ASP A 41 2.66 -5.81 14.10
N ASN A 42 2.50 -7.13 13.94
CA ASN A 42 1.37 -7.87 14.50
C ASN A 42 1.49 -8.07 16.02
N THR A 43 2.71 -8.20 16.56
CA THR A 43 2.95 -8.36 18.00
C THR A 43 2.63 -7.07 18.74
N ARG A 44 3.05 -5.94 18.18
CA ARG A 44 2.84 -4.62 18.79
C ARG A 44 1.49 -4.00 18.41
N GLN A 45 0.79 -4.56 17.42
CA GLN A 45 -0.45 -4.04 16.84
C GLN A 45 -0.34 -2.58 16.38
N VAL A 46 0.79 -2.20 15.78
CA VAL A 46 1.04 -0.83 15.29
C VAL A 46 1.47 -0.83 13.83
N GLN A 47 1.24 0.30 13.15
CA GLN A 47 1.86 0.59 11.87
C GLN A 47 3.29 1.06 12.12
N CYS A 48 4.27 0.29 11.66
CA CYS A 48 5.70 0.61 11.83
C CYS A 48 6.24 1.45 10.68
N ILE A 49 5.56 1.45 9.54
CA ILE A 49 5.94 2.23 8.36
C ILE A 49 4.71 2.73 7.62
N SER A 50 4.78 3.96 7.11
CA SER A 50 3.76 4.57 6.27
C SER A 50 4.40 5.64 5.39
N PHE A 51 4.36 5.46 4.07
CA PHE A 51 4.85 6.47 3.11
C PHE A 51 4.00 6.49 1.83
N ILE A 52 4.02 7.63 1.14
CA ILE A 52 3.36 7.80 -0.15
C ILE A 52 4.20 7.13 -1.23
N ALA A 53 3.61 6.20 -1.97
CA ALA A 53 4.24 5.50 -3.09
C ALA A 53 3.86 6.11 -4.45
N CYS A 54 2.63 6.63 -4.58
CA CYS A 54 2.20 7.33 -5.80
C CYS A 54 1.45 8.61 -5.45
N LYS A 55 1.72 9.66 -6.23
CA LYS A 55 0.96 10.92 -6.24
C LYS A 55 0.18 11.01 -7.55
N PRO A 56 -1.01 11.60 -7.54
CA PRO A 56 -1.69 11.95 -8.78
C PRO A 56 -0.86 12.98 -9.57
N LEU A 57 -1.10 13.05 -10.88
CA LEU A 57 -0.36 13.92 -11.80
C LEU A 57 -0.92 15.36 -11.93
N TRP A 58 -1.97 15.68 -11.18
CA TRP A 58 -2.63 17.00 -11.20
C TRP A 58 -2.20 17.90 -10.05
#